data_AF-A0A6L3GMI9-F1
#
_entry.id   AF-A0A6L3GMI9-F1
#
_cell.length_a   1.000
_cell.length_b   1.000
_cell.length_c   1.000
_cell.angle_alpha   90.00
_cell.angle_beta   90.00
_cell.angle_gamma   90.00
#
_symmetry.space_group_name_H-M   'P 1'
#
loop_
_entity.id
_entity.type
_entity.pdbx_description
1 polymer ?
#
loop_
_entity_poly.entity_id
_entity_poly.type
_entity_poly.pdbx_seq_one_letter_code
_entity_poly.pdbx_strand_id
1 'polypeptide(L)' 'MELRRNEKITFRCTELEKDALAEQAARCSLSVSEYCRSLSLGGRPRERYTEEERQLLRDIAQLKGTLQRLNN' A
#
# COMPACT_ATOMS: atom_id res chain seq x y z
N MET A 1 13.25 -12.22 -25.57
CA MET A 1 13.34 -10.75 -25.74
C MET A 1 13.14 -10.13 -24.37
N GLU A 2 14.13 -9.43 -23.82
CA GLU A 2 13.96 -8.72 -22.54
C GLU A 2 12.98 -7.55 -22.75
N LEU A 3 11.80 -7.60 -22.12
CA LEU A 3 10.82 -6.52 -22.14
C LEU A 3 11.30 -5.39 -21.23
N ARG A 4 12.14 -4.50 -21.76
CA ARG A 4 12.58 -3.29 -21.07
C ARG A 4 11.54 -2.19 -21.23
N ARG A 5 11.29 -1.47 -20.15
CA ARG A 5 10.28 -0.40 -20.07
C ARG A 5 10.95 0.92 -20.47
N ASN A 6 10.99 1.22 -21.77
CA ASN A 6 11.73 2.36 -22.31
C ASN A 6 10.82 3.57 -22.64
N GLU A 7 9.52 3.31 -22.80
CA GLU A 7 8.51 4.29 -23.15
C GLU A 7 8.08 5.08 -21.90
N LYS A 8 8.03 6.41 -22.03
CA LYS A 8 7.69 7.33 -20.95
C LYS A 8 6.33 7.97 -21.18
N ILE A 9 5.50 7.98 -20.13
CA ILE A 9 4.23 8.70 -20.08
C ILE A 9 4.40 9.89 -19.12
N THR A 10 3.92 11.06 -19.51
CA THR A 10 3.92 12.27 -18.67
C THR A 10 2.52 12.87 -18.63
N PHE A 11 2.06 13.26 -17.45
CA PHE A 11 0.77 13.94 -17.27
C PHE A 11 0.96 15.17 -16.36
N ARG A 12 0.08 16.15 -16.51
CA ARG A 12 0.06 17.33 -15.65
C ARG A 12 -0.69 16.99 -14.36
N CYS A 13 -0.17 17.47 -13.24
CA CYS A 13 -0.80 17.40 -11.93
C CYS A 13 -0.44 18.68 -11.16
N THR A 14 -1.25 19.00 -10.17
CA THR A 14 -0.95 19.99 -9.14
C THR A 14 0.10 19.45 -8.17
N GLU A 15 0.68 20.33 -7.36
CA GLU A 15 1.63 19.95 -6.31
C GLU A 15 1.00 18.97 -5.31
N LEU A 16 -0.23 19.28 -4.85
CA LEU A 16 -0.97 18.42 -3.91
C LEU A 16 -1.26 17.03 -4.49
N GLU A 17 -1.64 16.94 -5.76
CA GLU A 17 -1.87 15.65 -6.42
C GLU A 17 -0.57 14.83 -6.53
N LYS A 18 0.55 15.49 -6.80
CA LYS A 18 1.86 14.83 -6.87
C LYS A 18 2.28 14.27 -5.53
N ASP A 19 2.10 15.03 -4.45
CA ASP A 19 2.42 14.60 -3.09
C ASP A 19 1.50 13.46 -2.64
N ALA A 20 0.20 13.55 -2.91
CA ALA A 20 -0.75 12.49 -2.64
C ALA A 20 -0.36 11.18 -3.37
N LEU A 21 0.05 11.24 -4.63
CA LEU A 21 0.52 10.07 -5.38
C LEU A 21 1.78 9.46 -4.76
N ALA A 22 2.71 10.30 -4.28
CA ALA A 22 3.93 9.85 -3.62
C ALA A 22 3.64 9.14 -2.29
N GLU A 23 2.76 9.72 -1.47
CA GLU A 23 2.35 9.14 -0.19
C GLU A 23 1.63 7.79 -0.39
N GLN A 24 0.69 7.71 -1.33
CA GLN A 24 -0.05 6.48 -1.62
C GLN A 24 0.86 5.36 -2.16
N ALA A 25 1.84 5.72 -2.99
CA ALA A 25 2.83 4.76 -3.46
C ALA A 25 3.69 4.24 -2.29
N ALA A 26 4.12 5.11 -1.38
CA ALA A 26 4.90 4.75 -0.20
C ALA A 26 4.13 3.81 0.75
N ARG A 27 2.84 4.10 1.00
CA ARG A 27 1.91 3.24 1.76
C ARG A 27 1.78 1.83 1.15
N CYS A 28 1.88 1.72 -0.17
CA CYS A 28 1.87 0.44 -0.88
C CYS A 28 3.26 -0.22 -1.01
N SER A 29 4.33 0.45 -0.53
CA SER A 29 5.73 0.06 -0.76
C SER A 29 6.11 -0.04 -2.25
N LEU A 30 5.58 0.86 -3.07
CA LEU A 30 5.83 0.94 -4.51
C LEU A 30 6.53 2.26 -4.86
N SER A 31 7.24 2.27 -5.99
CA SER A 31 7.63 3.55 -6.60
C SER A 31 6.38 4.25 -7.17
N VAL A 32 6.42 5.59 -7.28
CA VAL A 32 5.30 6.36 -7.88
C VAL A 32 4.99 5.87 -9.30
N SER A 33 6.02 5.55 -10.09
CA SER A 33 5.84 5.03 -11.45
C SER A 33 5.12 3.68 -11.47
N GLU A 34 5.47 2.79 -10.53
CA GLU A 34 4.85 1.48 -10.42
C GLU A 34 3.41 1.56 -9.88
N TYR A 35 3.17 2.44 -8.91
CA TYR A 35 1.85 2.73 -8.38
C TYR A 35 0.91 3.26 -9.47
N CYS A 36 1.32 4.31 -10.20
CA CYS A 36 0.55 4.89 -11.29
C CYS A 36 0.33 3.89 -12.44
N ARG A 37 1.34 3.08 -12.79
CA ARG A 37 1.22 2.02 -13.81
C ARG A 37 0.20 0.97 -13.38
N SER A 38 0.28 0.49 -12.15
CA SER A 38 -0.64 -0.52 -11.61
C SER A 38 -2.07 -0.02 -11.68
N LEU A 39 -2.35 1.19 -11.20
CA LEU A 39 -3.67 1.82 -11.29
C LEU A 39 -4.15 1.97 -12.74
N SER A 40 -3.31 2.48 -13.63
CA SER A 40 -3.66 2.71 -15.04
C SER A 40 -3.96 1.40 -15.81
N LEU A 41 -3.41 0.28 -15.36
CA LEU A 41 -3.65 -1.05 -15.93
C LEU A 41 -4.73 -1.85 -15.17
N GLY A 42 -5.49 -1.20 -14.30
CA GLY A 42 -6.61 -1.82 -13.55
C GLY A 42 -6.21 -2.58 -12.29
N GLY A 43 -4.94 -2.48 -11.88
CA GLY A 43 -4.47 -3.00 -10.60
C GLY A 43 -5.05 -2.25 -9.41
N ARG A 44 -5.12 -2.93 -8.26
CA ARG A 44 -5.56 -2.35 -6.98
C ARG A 44 -4.45 -2.51 -5.95
N PRO A 45 -3.45 -1.60 -5.92
CA PRO A 45 -2.42 -1.60 -4.89
C PRO A 45 -3.07 -1.58 -3.51
N ARG A 46 -2.63 -2.48 -2.62
CA ARG A 46 -3.11 -2.53 -1.25
C ARG A 46 -2.08 -1.89 -0.35
N GLU A 47 -2.55 -0.96 0.47
CA GLU A 47 -1.77 -0.39 1.56
C GLU A 47 -1.22 -1.53 2.42
N ARG A 48 0.08 -1.48 2.67
CA ARG A 48 0.71 -2.42 3.59
C ARG A 48 0.59 -1.84 4.97
N TYR A 49 0.07 -2.63 5.90
CA TYR A 49 0.13 -2.28 7.31
C TYR A 49 1.57 -2.01 7.71
N THR A 50 1.76 -0.92 8.45
CA THR A 50 3.02 -0.63 9.14
C THR A 50 3.33 -1.74 10.14
N GLU A 51 4.58 -1.82 10.60
CA GLU A 51 4.92 -2.85 11.58
C GLU A 51 4.18 -2.63 12.91
N GLU A 52 3.91 -1.38 13.27
CA GLU A 52 3.10 -1.00 14.42
C GLU A 52 1.65 -1.50 14.27
N GLU A 53 1.02 -1.24 13.12
CA GLU A 53 -0.36 -1.71 12.85
C GLU A 53 -0.45 -3.23 12.86
N ARG A 54 0.57 -3.93 12.32
CA ARG A 54 0.63 -5.40 12.40
C ARG A 54 0.75 -5.88 13.82
N GLN A 55 1.55 -5.22 14.66
CA GLN A 55 1.69 -5.59 16.06
C GLN A 55 0.36 -5.40 16.80
N LEU A 56 -0.33 -4.28 16.59
CA LEU A 56 -1.65 -4.05 17.18
C LEU A 56 -2.66 -5.13 16.79
N LEU A 57 -2.66 -5.56 15.51
CA LEU A 57 -3.53 -6.65 15.07
C LEU A 57 -3.18 -7.99 15.75
N ARG A 58 -1.89 -8.28 15.97
CA ARG A 58 -1.44 -9.47 16.72
C ARG A 58 -1.91 -9.40 18.18
N ASP A 59 -1.77 -8.24 18.81
CA ASP A 59 -2.16 -8.03 20.21
C ASP A 59 -3.67 -8.18 20.39
N ILE A 60 -4.47 -7.62 19.48
CA ILE A 60 -5.93 -7.77 19.46
C ILE A 60 -6.33 -9.24 19.33
N ALA A 61 -5.68 -9.99 18.44
CA ALA A 61 -5.96 -11.41 18.26
C ALA A 61 -5.63 -12.23 19.52
N GLN A 62 -4.53 -11.92 20.18
CA GLN A 62 -4.14 -12.55 21.45
C GLN A 62 -5.12 -12.22 22.57
N LEU A 63 -5.51 -10.95 22.71
CA LEU A 63 -6.47 -10.49 23.71
C LEU A 63 -7.83 -11.17 23.52
N LYS A 64 -8.32 -11.25 22.29
CA LYS A 64 -9.55 -11.97 21.94
C LYS A 64 -9.50 -13.43 22.39
N GLY A 65 -8.39 -14.12 22.11
CA GLY A 65 -8.21 -15.52 22.52
C GLY A 65 -8.12 -15.71 24.04
N THR A 66 -7.57 -14.75 24.76
CA THR A 66 -7.54 -14.76 26.23
C THR A 66 -8.94 -14.54 26.82
N LEU A 67 -9.69 -13.56 26.31
CA LEU A 67 -11.06 -13.31 26.75
C LEU A 67 -11.99 -14.50 26.49
N GLN A 68 -11.88 -15.15 25.33
CA GLN A 68 -12.66 -16.36 25.02
C GLN A 68 -12.37 -17.51 25.98
N ARG A 69 -11.12 -17.66 26.42
CA ARG A 69 -10.73 -18.69 27.41
C ARG A 69 -11.22 -18.37 28.82
N LEU A 70 -11.31 -17.10 29.19
CA LEU A 70 -11.82 -16.66 30.49
C LEU A 70 -13.36 -16.74 30.59
N ASN A 71 -14.04 -16.66 29.44
CA ASN A 71 -15.50 -16.75 29.37
C ASN A 71 -16.03 -18.20 29.27
N ASN A 72 -15.14 -19.17 29.04
CA ASN A 72 -15.44 -20.61 29.08
C ASN A 72 -15.02 -21.20 30.43
#